data_AF-A0A538T463-F1
#
_entry.id   AF-A0A538T463-F1
#
_cell.length_a   1.000
_cell.length_b   1.000
_cell.length_c   1.000
_cell.angle_alpha   90.00
_cell.angle_beta   90.00
_cell.angle_gamma   90.00
#
_symmetry.space_group_name_H-M   'P 1'
#
loop_
_entity.id
_entity.type
_entity.pdbx_description
1 polymer ?
#
loop_
_entity_poly.entity_id
_entity_poly.type
_entity_poly.pdbx_seq_one_letter_code
_entity_poly.pdbx_strand_id
1 'polypeptide(L)'
;MTKLLALAFLAVTAPHFSSGALAEEAPNEIRLGHPPPPAPKPDQAEVRAVERFLAARQTASLDRSREAAARRILAGGAKVDPATLAGERGETLMAFDFNDGAIVHLASGRFRLPVYLLFADRDGRVTRSRDEELTFEGGRGAFLCASIKVRGVMSWDSGEVAKTADRLKASEALERADDFLRAWAKRQTRPAGYSISDLYAADPARVVIPCLRFTAQPGKRGYDVTDLPLMMSRGPKGYQLEPAAN
;
A
#
# COMPACT_ATOMS: atom_id res chain seq x y z
N MET A 1 55.53 10.38 -68.07
CA MET A 1 56.42 9.47 -68.81
C MET A 1 55.78 8.10 -68.83
N THR A 2 55.61 7.62 -70.06
CA THR A 2 55.07 6.33 -70.46
C THR A 2 55.81 5.13 -69.88
N LYS A 3 55.05 4.02 -69.77
CA LYS A 3 55.33 2.66 -70.28
C LYS A 3 55.60 1.54 -69.24
N LEU A 4 54.80 0.49 -69.44
CA LEU A 4 55.16 -0.95 -69.47
C LEU A 4 55.40 -1.61 -68.09
N LEU A 5 55.13 -2.89 -67.88
CA LEU A 5 54.65 -3.99 -68.72
C LEU A 5 54.14 -5.06 -67.75
N ALA A 6 53.11 -5.77 -68.14
CA ALA A 6 52.70 -7.02 -67.51
C ALA A 6 53.83 -8.06 -67.55
N LEU A 7 53.88 -8.97 -66.57
CA LEU A 7 54.16 -10.38 -66.85
C LEU A 7 53.56 -11.29 -65.77
N ALA A 8 52.83 -12.28 -66.25
CA ALA A 8 52.14 -13.30 -65.49
C ALA A 8 53.09 -14.42 -65.04
N PHE A 9 52.78 -15.07 -63.92
CA PHE A 9 53.10 -16.47 -63.68
C PHE A 9 51.90 -17.17 -63.03
N LEU A 10 51.36 -18.15 -63.75
CA LEU A 10 50.48 -19.19 -63.21
C LEU A 10 51.29 -20.06 -62.25
N ALA A 11 50.69 -20.47 -61.12
CA ALA A 11 50.07 -21.79 -60.99
C ALA A 11 49.82 -22.17 -59.51
N VAL A 12 48.90 -23.14 -59.36
CA VAL A 12 48.79 -24.14 -58.28
C VAL A 12 47.73 -23.89 -57.17
N THR A 13 46.56 -24.45 -57.46
CA THR A 13 45.64 -25.26 -56.61
C THR A 13 45.06 -24.70 -55.30
N ALA A 14 43.72 -24.64 -55.28
CA ALA A 14 42.83 -24.62 -54.11
C ALA A 14 42.98 -25.89 -53.21
N PRO A 15 42.33 -26.03 -52.02
CA PRO A 15 41.29 -25.18 -51.41
C PRO A 15 41.45 -24.93 -49.89
N HIS A 16 40.96 -23.79 -49.40
CA HIS A 16 40.46 -23.70 -48.02
C HIS A 16 39.13 -22.94 -48.01
N PHE A 17 38.08 -23.68 -47.68
CA PHE A 17 36.82 -23.10 -47.22
C PHE A 17 37.08 -22.34 -45.91
N SER A 18 36.70 -21.08 -45.84
CA SER A 18 35.51 -20.65 -45.10
C SER A 18 35.57 -19.16 -44.76
N SER A 19 34.38 -18.56 -44.65
CA SER A 19 34.10 -17.22 -44.15
C SER A 19 34.22 -16.06 -45.15
N GLY A 20 33.34 -16.08 -46.15
CA GLY A 20 32.83 -14.86 -46.76
C GLY A 20 31.43 -14.61 -46.19
N ALA A 21 31.34 -13.67 -45.25
CA ALA A 21 30.10 -13.21 -44.67
C ALA A 21 29.09 -12.87 -45.78
N LEU A 22 27.98 -13.61 -45.83
CA LEU A 22 26.75 -13.04 -46.34
C LEU A 22 26.44 -11.88 -45.39
N ALA A 23 26.57 -10.66 -45.89
CA ALA A 23 26.00 -9.50 -45.22
C ALA A 23 24.51 -9.82 -45.03
N GLU A 24 24.12 -10.19 -43.80
CA GLU A 24 22.73 -10.07 -43.37
C GLU A 24 22.37 -8.60 -43.64
N GLU A 25 21.46 -8.39 -44.59
CA GLU A 25 20.75 -7.13 -44.69
C GLU A 25 20.22 -6.81 -43.30
N ALA A 26 20.76 -5.74 -42.71
CA ALA A 26 20.23 -5.23 -41.46
C ALA A 26 18.72 -5.07 -41.63
N PRO A 27 17.90 -5.60 -40.70
CA PRO A 27 16.45 -5.54 -40.83
C PRO A 27 16.01 -4.08 -40.99
N ASN A 28 15.57 -3.71 -42.19
CA ASN A 28 15.20 -2.35 -42.57
C ASN A 28 13.90 -1.86 -41.92
N GLU A 29 13.32 -2.63 -41.00
CA GLU A 29 12.05 -2.28 -40.38
C GLU A 29 11.96 -2.91 -38.98
N ILE A 30 12.15 -2.10 -37.93
CA ILE A 30 11.65 -2.45 -36.60
C ILE A 30 10.13 -2.33 -36.68
N ARG A 31 9.45 -3.45 -36.95
CA ARG A 31 8.00 -3.52 -36.76
C ARG A 31 7.74 -3.47 -35.26
N LEU A 32 7.55 -2.26 -34.75
CA LEU A 32 6.90 -2.07 -33.46
C LEU A 32 5.53 -2.75 -33.61
N GLY A 33 5.39 -3.93 -32.98
CA GLY A 33 4.10 -4.61 -32.90
C GLY A 33 3.06 -3.61 -32.43
N HIS A 34 1.81 -3.76 -32.89
CA HIS A 34 0.74 -2.88 -32.40
C HIS A 34 0.80 -2.89 -30.87
N PRO A 35 0.90 -1.71 -30.22
CA PRO A 35 0.93 -1.68 -28.77
C PRO A 35 -0.29 -2.46 -28.28
N PRO A 36 -0.13 -3.34 -27.27
CA PRO A 36 -1.25 -4.08 -26.72
C PRO A 36 -2.38 -3.08 -26.45
N PRO A 37 -3.63 -3.40 -26.81
CA PRO A 37 -4.74 -2.49 -26.62
C PRO A 37 -4.70 -1.98 -25.18
N PRO A 38 -4.90 -0.66 -24.96
CA PRO A 38 -4.86 -0.08 -23.62
C PRO A 38 -5.77 -0.90 -22.72
N ALA A 39 -5.28 -1.26 -21.53
CA ALA A 39 -6.05 -2.04 -20.58
C ALA A 39 -7.45 -1.42 -20.44
N PRO A 40 -8.52 -2.21 -20.55
CA PRO A 40 -9.88 -1.69 -20.46
C PRO A 40 -10.01 -0.91 -19.16
N LYS A 41 -10.57 0.31 -19.24
CA LYS A 41 -10.81 1.11 -18.04
C LYS A 41 -11.72 0.32 -17.10
N PRO A 42 -11.40 0.26 -15.79
CA PRO A 42 -12.20 -0.49 -14.83
C PRO A 42 -13.65 0.00 -14.82
N ASP A 43 -14.61 -0.94 -14.76
CA ASP A 43 -16.03 -0.60 -14.71
C ASP A 43 -16.30 0.12 -13.37
N GLN A 44 -16.84 1.34 -13.46
CA GLN A 44 -17.13 2.18 -12.29
C GLN A 44 -18.15 1.50 -11.35
N ALA A 45 -18.97 0.58 -11.84
CA ALA A 45 -19.85 -0.21 -10.99
C ALA A 45 -19.07 -1.17 -10.07
N GLU A 46 -17.96 -1.73 -10.54
CA GLU A 46 -17.11 -2.66 -9.78
C GLU A 46 -16.36 -1.90 -8.70
N VAL A 47 -15.71 -0.79 -9.07
CA VAL A 47 -15.01 0.09 -8.12
C VAL A 47 -15.95 0.53 -6.99
N ARG A 48 -17.16 1.01 -7.33
CA ARG A 48 -18.16 1.42 -6.33
C ARG A 48 -18.63 0.27 -5.45
N ALA A 49 -18.67 -0.96 -5.95
CA ALA A 49 -19.05 -2.12 -5.15
C ALA A 49 -17.98 -2.42 -4.10
N VAL A 50 -16.70 -2.33 -4.47
CA VAL A 50 -15.56 -2.47 -3.54
C VAL A 50 -15.60 -1.38 -2.48
N GLU A 51 -15.74 -0.12 -2.89
CA GLU A 51 -15.81 1.02 -1.95
C GLU A 51 -16.96 0.86 -0.96
N ARG A 52 -18.16 0.50 -1.42
CA ARG A 52 -19.32 0.28 -0.53
C ARG A 52 -19.08 -0.86 0.45
N PHE A 53 -18.48 -1.95 -0.01
CA PHE A 53 -18.18 -3.08 0.85
C PHE A 53 -17.15 -2.71 1.94
N LEU A 54 -16.06 -2.05 1.55
CA LEU A 54 -15.04 -1.61 2.50
C LEU A 54 -15.55 -0.50 3.44
N ALA A 55 -16.40 0.41 2.96
CA ALA A 55 -17.10 1.39 3.79
C ALA A 55 -18.02 0.73 4.82
N ALA A 56 -18.74 -0.32 4.44
CA ALA A 56 -19.56 -1.11 5.36
C ALA A 56 -18.69 -1.80 6.42
N ARG A 57 -17.58 -2.42 6.02
CA ARG A 57 -16.60 -3.02 6.96
C ARG A 57 -16.06 -1.99 7.93
N GLN A 58 -15.63 -0.83 7.43
CA GLN A 58 -15.12 0.26 8.24
C GLN A 58 -16.15 0.70 9.28
N THR A 59 -17.40 0.91 8.85
CA THR A 59 -18.52 1.30 9.74
C THR A 59 -18.79 0.26 10.83
N ALA A 60 -18.82 -1.03 10.47
CA ALA A 60 -19.06 -2.11 11.42
C ALA A 60 -17.89 -2.32 12.40
N SER A 61 -16.66 -2.05 11.96
CA SER A 61 -15.46 -2.17 12.80
C SER A 61 -15.28 -1.00 13.79
N LEU A 62 -15.75 0.20 13.42
CA LEU A 62 -15.72 1.40 14.27
C LEU A 62 -16.67 1.23 15.45
N ASP A 63 -17.86 0.71 15.20
CA ASP A 63 -18.87 0.49 16.22
C ASP A 63 -19.70 -0.74 15.85
N ARG A 64 -19.46 -1.84 16.55
CA ARG A 64 -20.12 -3.13 16.30
C ARG A 64 -21.64 -3.07 16.51
N SER A 65 -22.14 -2.10 17.28
CA SER A 65 -23.59 -1.88 17.41
C SER A 65 -24.21 -1.29 16.13
N ARG A 66 -23.40 -0.74 15.22
CA ARG A 66 -23.82 -0.17 13.93
C ARG A 66 -23.87 -1.19 12.80
N GLU A 67 -23.91 -2.49 13.09
CA GLU A 67 -24.02 -3.52 12.06
C GLU A 67 -25.19 -3.27 11.11
N ALA A 68 -26.36 -2.88 11.63
CA ALA A 68 -27.51 -2.54 10.81
C ALA A 68 -27.26 -1.34 9.88
N ALA A 69 -26.50 -0.33 10.33
CA ALA A 69 -26.14 0.81 9.50
C ALA A 69 -25.10 0.43 8.44
N ALA A 70 -24.09 -0.39 8.80
CA ALA A 70 -23.12 -0.93 7.86
C ALA A 70 -23.80 -1.74 6.75
N ARG A 71 -24.79 -2.58 7.08
CA ARG A 71 -25.56 -3.36 6.10
C ARG A 71 -26.33 -2.48 5.11
N ARG A 72 -26.80 -1.29 5.51
CA ARG A 72 -27.50 -0.35 4.61
C ARG A 72 -26.58 0.26 3.55
N ILE A 73 -25.26 0.22 3.73
CA ILE A 73 -24.28 0.68 2.74
C ILE A 73 -24.14 -0.34 1.60
N LEU A 74 -24.40 -1.62 1.88
CA LEU A 74 -24.33 -2.69 0.89
C LEU A 74 -25.50 -2.60 -0.08
N ALA A 75 -25.22 -2.82 -1.37
CA ALA A 75 -26.25 -2.84 -2.39
C ALA A 75 -27.26 -3.98 -2.13
N GLY A 76 -28.55 -3.69 -2.29
CA GLY A 76 -29.62 -4.70 -2.23
C GLY A 76 -29.84 -5.38 -0.87
N GLY A 77 -29.28 -4.84 0.23
CA GLY A 77 -29.44 -5.44 1.56
C GLY A 77 -28.69 -6.78 1.72
N ALA A 78 -27.59 -6.95 0.97
CA ALA A 78 -26.78 -8.15 0.96
C ALA A 78 -26.50 -8.70 2.37
N LYS A 79 -26.80 -9.99 2.56
CA LYS A 79 -26.52 -10.70 3.81
C LYS A 79 -25.06 -11.12 3.86
N VAL A 80 -24.21 -10.20 4.29
CA VAL A 80 -22.82 -10.50 4.65
C VAL A 80 -22.76 -10.93 6.12
N ASP A 81 -21.93 -11.92 6.42
CA ASP A 81 -21.71 -12.38 7.80
C ASP A 81 -21.13 -11.25 8.70
N PRO A 82 -21.59 -11.10 9.95
CA PRO A 82 -21.09 -10.05 10.85
C PRO A 82 -19.58 -10.09 11.10
N ALA A 83 -18.95 -11.27 11.14
CA ALA A 83 -17.50 -11.37 11.32
C ALA A 83 -16.74 -10.91 10.07
N THR A 84 -17.31 -11.12 8.89
CA THR A 84 -16.78 -10.59 7.63
C THR A 84 -16.83 -9.05 7.59
N LEU A 85 -17.89 -8.45 8.15
CA LEU A 85 -18.03 -6.99 8.23
C LEU A 85 -17.17 -6.37 9.33
N ALA A 86 -17.32 -6.82 10.57
CA ALA A 86 -16.72 -6.18 11.74
C ALA A 86 -15.30 -6.66 12.05
N GLY A 87 -14.85 -7.78 11.48
CA GLY A 87 -13.53 -8.36 11.73
C GLY A 87 -13.32 -8.83 13.18
N GLU A 88 -12.05 -8.87 13.60
CA GLU A 88 -11.62 -9.28 14.94
C GLU A 88 -11.96 -8.26 16.03
N ARG A 89 -12.31 -8.73 17.23
CA ARG A 89 -12.65 -7.85 18.36
C ARG A 89 -11.42 -7.08 18.80
N GLY A 90 -11.60 -5.79 19.06
CA GLY A 90 -10.55 -4.90 19.58
C GLY A 90 -9.78 -4.12 18.51
N GLU A 91 -9.98 -4.45 17.23
CA GLU A 91 -9.40 -3.72 16.09
C GLU A 91 -10.50 -2.96 15.32
N THR A 92 -10.12 -1.78 14.84
CA THR A 92 -10.94 -0.92 13.99
C THR A 92 -10.25 -0.79 12.64
N LEU A 93 -10.96 -1.07 11.55
CA LEU A 93 -10.50 -0.76 10.20
C LEU A 93 -10.49 0.76 10.05
N MET A 94 -9.31 1.36 10.03
CA MET A 94 -9.12 2.80 9.98
C MET A 94 -9.16 3.32 8.55
N ALA A 95 -8.48 2.64 7.64
CA ALA A 95 -8.38 3.02 6.24
C ALA A 95 -8.23 1.80 5.34
N PHE A 96 -8.54 2.00 4.07
CA PHE A 96 -8.35 1.01 3.03
C PHE A 96 -7.91 1.68 1.73
N ASP A 97 -7.11 0.97 0.94
CA ASP A 97 -6.72 1.41 -0.40
C ASP A 97 -6.68 0.24 -1.39
N PHE A 98 -6.86 0.56 -2.66
CA PHE A 98 -6.74 -0.41 -3.75
C PHE A 98 -6.57 0.28 -5.10
N ASN A 99 -5.88 -0.39 -6.02
CA ASN A 99 -5.67 0.11 -7.38
C ASN A 99 -6.80 -0.35 -8.30
N ASP A 100 -7.50 0.60 -8.94
CA ASP A 100 -8.59 0.31 -9.88
C ASP A 100 -8.12 -0.56 -11.05
N GLY A 101 -6.86 -0.38 -11.51
CA GLY A 101 -6.26 -1.18 -12.58
C GLY A 101 -5.89 -2.61 -12.18
N ALA A 102 -6.00 -2.95 -10.89
CA ALA A 102 -5.75 -4.31 -10.39
C ALA A 102 -7.00 -5.20 -10.39
N ILE A 103 -8.13 -4.70 -10.87
CA ILE A 103 -9.35 -5.50 -11.04
C ILE A 103 -9.12 -6.54 -12.14
N VAL A 104 -9.22 -7.81 -11.76
CA VAL A 104 -9.11 -8.95 -12.67
C VAL A 104 -10.47 -9.60 -12.82
N HIS A 105 -11.00 -9.55 -14.04
CA HIS A 105 -12.25 -10.21 -14.38
C HIS A 105 -12.04 -11.73 -14.46
N LEU A 106 -13.01 -12.46 -13.93
CA LEU A 106 -13.06 -13.91 -13.93
C LEU A 106 -14.25 -14.36 -14.79
N ALA A 107 -14.40 -15.67 -14.99
CA ALA A 107 -15.57 -16.22 -15.66
C ALA A 107 -16.87 -15.87 -14.90
N SER A 108 -17.97 -15.76 -15.66
CA SER A 108 -19.34 -15.69 -15.11
C SER A 108 -19.66 -14.46 -14.25
N GLY A 109 -19.27 -13.26 -14.68
CA GLY A 109 -19.66 -12.01 -14.00
C GLY A 109 -19.00 -11.80 -12.64
N ARG A 110 -17.82 -12.41 -12.45
CA ARG A 110 -17.02 -12.28 -11.24
C ARG A 110 -15.80 -11.42 -11.51
N PHE A 111 -15.34 -10.73 -10.49
CA PHE A 111 -14.06 -10.05 -10.53
C PHE A 111 -13.36 -10.19 -9.19
N ARG A 112 -12.04 -10.05 -9.19
CA ARG A 112 -11.24 -10.02 -7.97
C ARG A 112 -10.32 -8.82 -7.97
N LEU A 113 -9.95 -8.34 -6.78
CA LEU A 113 -8.91 -7.33 -6.63
C LEU A 113 -8.13 -7.50 -5.32
N PRO A 114 -6.85 -7.11 -5.30
CA PRO A 114 -6.11 -6.88 -4.06
C PRO A 114 -6.52 -5.55 -3.41
N VAL A 115 -6.60 -5.55 -2.08
CA VAL A 115 -6.85 -4.37 -1.24
C VAL A 115 -5.86 -4.35 -0.07
N TYR A 116 -5.44 -3.16 0.31
CA TYR A 116 -4.63 -2.91 1.50
C TYR A 116 -5.51 -2.34 2.60
N LEU A 117 -5.41 -2.88 3.81
CA LEU A 117 -6.21 -2.51 4.97
C LEU A 117 -5.32 -2.11 6.14
N LEU A 118 -5.70 -1.03 6.83
CA LEU A 118 -5.01 -0.49 8.00
C LEU A 118 -5.90 -0.57 9.23
N PHE A 119 -5.43 -1.25 10.27
CA PHE A 119 -6.17 -1.46 11.51
C PHE A 119 -5.51 -0.74 12.68
N ALA A 120 -6.34 -0.14 13.52
CA ALA A 120 -5.94 0.51 14.74
C ALA A 120 -6.69 -0.05 15.95
N ASP A 121 -6.11 0.11 17.13
CA ASP A 121 -6.81 -0.12 18.38
C ASP A 121 -7.78 1.03 18.72
N ARG A 122 -8.41 0.93 19.89
CA ARG A 122 -9.40 1.89 20.39
C ARG A 122 -8.83 3.28 20.67
N ASP A 123 -7.52 3.38 20.87
CA ASP A 123 -6.82 4.62 21.12
C ASP A 123 -6.28 5.25 19.82
N GLY A 124 -6.47 4.58 18.68
CA GLY A 124 -6.02 5.04 17.37
C GLY A 124 -4.60 4.57 17.03
N ARG A 125 -3.97 3.74 17.86
CA ARG A 125 -2.65 3.21 17.53
C ARG A 125 -2.78 2.15 16.44
N VAL A 126 -2.04 2.31 15.34
CA VAL A 126 -1.97 1.30 14.28
C VAL A 126 -1.29 0.06 14.84
N THR A 127 -1.99 -1.06 14.83
CA THR A 127 -1.50 -2.35 15.33
C THR A 127 -1.19 -3.32 14.20
N ARG A 128 -1.87 -3.18 13.07
CA ARG A 128 -1.83 -4.18 12.00
C ARG A 128 -2.16 -3.58 10.64
N SER A 129 -1.52 -4.09 9.60
CA SER A 129 -2.01 -3.97 8.23
C SER A 129 -2.23 -5.34 7.60
N ARG A 130 -3.16 -5.42 6.64
CA ARG A 130 -3.47 -6.65 5.91
C ARG A 130 -3.57 -6.39 4.43
N ASP A 131 -2.97 -7.28 3.66
CA ASP A 131 -3.26 -7.41 2.23
C ASP A 131 -4.33 -8.48 2.06
N GLU A 132 -5.46 -8.12 1.46
CA GLU A 132 -6.56 -9.04 1.18
C GLU A 132 -6.86 -9.08 -0.31
N GLU A 133 -7.21 -10.25 -0.83
CA GLU A 133 -7.82 -10.39 -2.15
C GLU A 133 -9.32 -10.57 -1.97
N LEU A 134 -10.10 -9.62 -2.48
CA LEU A 134 -11.56 -9.65 -2.45
C LEU A 134 -12.06 -10.21 -3.77
N THR A 135 -13.01 -11.14 -3.73
CA THR A 135 -13.73 -11.60 -4.92
C THR A 135 -15.18 -11.16 -4.84
N PHE A 136 -15.65 -10.55 -5.92
CA PHE A 136 -17.02 -10.13 -6.08
C PHE A 136 -17.72 -10.94 -7.17
N GLU A 137 -19.03 -11.10 -7.03
CA GLU A 137 -19.90 -11.74 -8.01
C GLU A 137 -21.19 -10.95 -8.19
N GLY A 138 -21.80 -11.04 -9.37
CA GLY A 138 -23.07 -10.41 -9.69
C GLY A 138 -23.01 -9.60 -10.98
N GLY A 139 -23.78 -8.52 -11.04
CA GLY A 139 -23.87 -7.66 -12.22
C GLY A 139 -24.03 -6.18 -11.86
N ARG A 140 -24.07 -5.34 -12.89
CA ARG A 140 -24.13 -3.87 -12.79
C ARG A 140 -25.25 -3.43 -11.83
N GLY A 141 -24.85 -3.04 -10.62
CA GLY A 141 -25.74 -2.53 -9.57
C GLY A 141 -25.88 -3.41 -8.31
N ALA A 142 -25.44 -4.67 -8.36
CA ALA A 142 -25.62 -5.63 -7.27
C ALA A 142 -24.42 -6.59 -7.11
N PHE A 143 -23.19 -6.10 -7.33
CA PHE A 143 -22.00 -6.88 -7.01
C PHE A 143 -21.86 -7.08 -5.50
N LEU A 144 -21.67 -8.34 -5.09
CA LEU A 144 -21.54 -8.75 -3.70
C LEU A 144 -20.15 -9.35 -3.46
N CYS A 145 -19.54 -9.04 -2.33
CA CYS A 145 -18.29 -9.69 -1.93
C CYS A 145 -18.58 -11.16 -1.59
N ALA A 146 -18.15 -12.06 -2.45
CA ALA A 146 -18.34 -13.51 -2.33
C ALA A 146 -17.27 -14.16 -1.46
N SER A 147 -16.04 -13.64 -1.48
CA SER A 147 -14.96 -14.16 -0.64
C SER A 147 -13.89 -13.13 -0.34
N ILE A 148 -13.21 -13.36 0.78
CA ILE A 148 -12.02 -12.63 1.23
C ILE A 148 -10.90 -13.64 1.41
N LYS A 149 -9.72 -13.36 0.86
CA LYS A 149 -8.51 -14.15 1.12
C LYS A 149 -7.40 -13.26 1.63
N VAL A 150 -6.95 -13.48 2.85
CA VAL A 150 -5.77 -12.78 3.40
C VAL A 150 -4.52 -13.27 2.67
N ARG A 151 -3.73 -12.34 2.16
CA ARG A 151 -2.47 -12.58 1.43
C ARG A 151 -1.25 -12.24 2.27
N GLY A 152 -1.36 -11.22 3.11
CA GLY A 152 -0.29 -10.76 3.98
C GLY A 152 -0.86 -10.12 5.24
N VAL A 153 -0.14 -10.27 6.34
CA VAL A 153 -0.42 -9.59 7.60
C VAL A 153 0.89 -9.06 8.14
N MET A 154 0.91 -7.77 8.47
CA MET A 154 2.03 -7.14 9.15
C MET A 154 1.56 -6.62 10.50
N SER A 155 2.19 -7.10 11.57
CA SER A 155 2.03 -6.50 12.90
C SER A 155 2.91 -5.28 12.98
N TRP A 156 2.34 -4.15 13.39
CA TRP A 156 3.09 -2.95 13.73
C TRP A 156 3.58 -3.13 15.18
N ASP A 157 4.60 -3.97 15.33
CA ASP A 157 5.13 -4.33 16.63
C ASP A 157 5.89 -3.15 17.26
N SER A 158 5.40 -2.70 18.41
CA SER A 158 6.07 -1.69 19.21
C SER A 158 7.19 -2.25 20.10
N GLY A 159 7.40 -3.56 20.12
CA GLY A 159 8.42 -4.22 20.93
C GLY A 159 9.83 -3.77 20.58
N GLU A 160 10.16 -3.66 19.29
CA GLU A 160 11.48 -3.16 18.85
C GLU A 160 11.67 -1.67 19.19
N VAL A 161 10.61 -0.88 19.05
CA VAL A 161 10.59 0.53 19.45
C VAL A 161 10.85 0.67 20.95
N ALA A 162 10.21 -0.16 21.78
CA ALA A 162 10.43 -0.19 23.23
C ALA A 162 11.86 -0.62 23.58
N LYS A 163 12.40 -1.66 22.94
CA LYS A 163 13.80 -2.09 23.13
C LYS A 163 14.79 -0.98 22.78
N THR A 164 14.55 -0.26 21.68
CA THR A 164 15.38 0.88 21.30
C THR A 164 15.28 2.00 22.33
N ALA A 165 14.07 2.32 22.81
CA ALA A 165 13.89 3.29 23.88
C ALA A 165 14.65 2.90 25.16
N ASP A 166 14.60 1.64 25.58
CA ASP A 166 15.32 1.14 26.75
C ASP A 166 16.84 1.24 26.57
N ARG A 167 17.36 0.85 25.41
CA ARG A 167 18.78 0.97 25.06
C ARG A 167 19.26 2.43 25.10
N LEU A 168 18.43 3.37 24.67
CA LEU A 168 18.71 4.80 24.71
C LEU A 168 18.39 5.45 26.08
N LYS A 169 17.87 4.69 27.06
CA LYS A 169 17.36 5.22 28.33
C LYS A 169 16.32 6.33 28.12
N ALA A 170 15.46 6.14 27.12
CA ALA A 170 14.48 7.10 26.63
C ALA A 170 13.03 6.56 26.73
N SER A 171 12.76 5.58 27.60
CA SER A 171 11.42 4.99 27.76
C SER A 171 10.37 6.02 28.18
N GLU A 172 10.74 7.01 29.00
CA GLU A 172 9.86 8.15 29.34
C GLU A 172 9.53 9.02 28.12
N ALA A 173 10.48 9.19 27.19
CA ALA A 173 10.22 9.94 25.95
C ALA A 173 9.21 9.19 25.08
N LEU A 174 9.38 7.86 24.94
CA LEU A 174 8.44 7.02 24.20
C LEU A 174 7.02 7.08 24.79
N GLU A 175 6.88 6.97 26.11
CA GLU A 175 5.57 7.05 26.79
C GLU A 175 4.88 8.40 26.52
N ARG A 176 5.61 9.51 26.68
CA ARG A 176 5.07 10.85 26.42
C ARG A 176 4.73 11.09 24.95
N ALA A 177 5.49 10.51 24.03
CA ALA A 177 5.19 10.56 22.61
C ALA A 177 3.89 9.80 22.29
N ASP A 178 3.71 8.61 22.85
CA ASP A 178 2.47 7.84 22.70
C ASP A 178 1.26 8.62 23.27
N ASP A 179 1.39 9.18 24.47
CA ASP A 179 0.34 10.01 25.08
C ASP A 179 -0.02 11.23 24.22
N PHE A 180 0.99 11.91 23.67
CA PHE A 180 0.79 13.04 22.77
C PHE A 180 0.03 12.63 21.50
N LEU A 181 0.45 11.54 20.85
CA LEU A 181 -0.17 11.05 19.63
C LEU A 181 -1.59 10.53 19.87
N ARG A 182 -1.81 9.85 21.01
CA ARG A 182 -3.14 9.44 21.46
C ARG A 182 -4.06 10.62 21.68
N ALA A 183 -3.57 11.67 22.35
CA ALA A 183 -4.32 12.90 22.55
C ALA A 183 -4.60 13.61 21.21
N TRP A 184 -3.64 13.63 20.28
CA TRP A 184 -3.83 14.15 18.94
C TRP A 184 -4.92 13.40 18.18
N ALA A 185 -4.92 12.05 18.20
CA ALA A 185 -5.92 11.23 17.52
C ALA A 185 -7.32 11.49 18.04
N LYS A 186 -7.49 11.60 19.38
CA LYS A 186 -8.78 11.89 20.04
C LYS A 186 -9.34 13.29 19.72
N ARG A 187 -8.50 14.24 19.32
CA ARG A 187 -8.92 15.60 18.93
C ARG A 187 -9.37 15.71 17.48
N GLN A 188 -9.12 14.68 16.65
CA GLN A 188 -9.51 14.71 15.24
C GLN A 188 -11.03 14.55 15.09
N THR A 189 -11.61 15.29 14.16
CA THR A 189 -13.04 15.16 13.80
C THR A 189 -13.29 13.97 12.87
N ARG A 190 -12.24 13.48 12.20
CA ARG A 190 -12.24 12.29 11.35
C ARG A 190 -11.61 11.13 12.12
N PRO A 191 -11.93 9.87 11.77
CA PRO A 191 -11.12 8.73 12.18
C PRO A 191 -9.65 9.02 11.93
N ALA A 192 -8.86 8.85 12.99
CA ALA A 192 -7.45 9.12 12.97
C ALA A 192 -6.70 7.98 13.65
N GLY A 193 -5.51 7.71 13.13
CA GLY A 193 -4.60 6.76 13.73
C GLY A 193 -3.17 7.24 13.70
N TYR A 194 -2.30 6.58 14.45
CA TYR A 194 -0.90 6.92 14.51
C TYR A 194 -0.01 5.68 14.68
N SER A 195 1.27 5.82 14.36
CA SER A 195 2.28 4.80 14.56
C SER A 195 3.61 5.46 14.94
N ILE A 196 4.35 4.83 15.85
CA ILE A 196 5.74 5.20 16.15
C ILE A 196 6.62 4.15 15.49
N SER A 197 7.54 4.58 14.64
CA SER A 197 8.34 3.68 13.82
C SER A 197 9.68 3.34 14.46
N ASP A 198 10.30 4.28 15.18
CA ASP A 198 11.59 4.08 15.83
C ASP A 198 11.88 5.18 16.89
N LEU A 199 13.07 5.14 17.51
CA LEU A 199 13.65 6.22 18.31
C LEU A 199 15.14 6.40 17.98
N TYR A 200 15.56 7.65 17.81
CA TYR A 200 16.97 8.01 17.60
C TYR A 200 17.43 9.04 18.63
N ALA A 201 18.68 8.95 19.09
CA ALA A 201 19.30 10.04 19.82
C ALA A 201 19.78 11.10 18.83
N ALA A 202 19.30 12.34 18.97
CA ALA A 202 19.82 13.49 18.22
C ALA A 202 21.11 14.00 18.85
N ASP A 203 21.12 14.09 20.18
CA ASP A 203 22.28 14.42 21.02
C ASP A 203 22.04 13.89 22.45
N PRO A 204 22.98 14.09 23.42
CA PRO A 204 22.83 13.55 24.77
C PRO A 204 21.57 13.99 25.55
N ALA A 205 20.91 15.07 25.12
CA ALA A 205 19.71 15.61 25.77
C ALA A 205 18.45 15.54 24.89
N ARG A 206 18.55 15.07 23.65
CA ARG A 206 17.43 15.07 22.69
C ARG A 206 17.25 13.74 21.96
N VAL A 207 15.99 13.37 21.76
CA VAL A 207 15.60 12.21 20.96
C VAL A 207 14.63 12.60 19.86
N VAL A 208 14.77 11.94 18.70
CA VAL A 208 13.88 12.03 17.55
C VAL A 208 13.01 10.79 17.54
N ILE A 209 11.71 10.96 17.36
CA ILE A 209 10.74 9.86 17.33
C ILE A 209 9.99 9.94 16.00
N PRO A 210 10.46 9.22 14.96
CA PRO A 210 9.71 9.07 13.72
C PRO A 210 8.33 8.50 13.99
N CYS A 211 7.32 9.19 13.48
CA CYS A 211 5.94 8.80 13.66
C CYS A 211 5.11 9.14 12.44
N LEU A 212 4.13 8.28 12.17
CA LEU A 212 3.13 8.50 11.15
C LEU A 212 1.82 8.86 11.84
N ARG A 213 1.14 9.85 11.27
CA ARG A 213 -0.21 10.26 11.65
C ARG A 213 -1.11 10.13 10.44
N PHE A 214 -2.26 9.50 10.63
CA PHE A 214 -3.19 9.16 9.58
C PHE A 214 -4.54 9.78 9.90
N THR A 215 -5.19 10.38 8.90
CA THR A 215 -6.63 10.67 8.99
C THR A 215 -7.34 10.10 7.78
N ALA A 216 -8.54 9.56 7.98
CA ALA A 216 -9.32 8.94 6.92
C ALA A 216 -10.77 9.41 6.98
N GLN A 217 -11.40 9.61 5.82
CA GLN A 217 -12.82 9.86 5.76
C GLN A 217 -13.57 8.51 5.76
N PRO A 218 -14.59 8.31 6.62
CA PRO A 218 -15.38 7.10 6.61
C PRO A 218 -15.98 6.83 5.22
N GLY A 219 -15.78 5.61 4.73
CA GLY A 219 -16.25 5.11 3.46
C GLY A 219 -15.52 5.62 2.23
N LYS A 220 -14.42 6.35 2.41
CA LYS A 220 -13.57 6.81 1.31
C LYS A 220 -12.26 6.04 1.28
N ARG A 221 -11.80 5.77 0.06
CA ARG A 221 -10.48 5.18 -0.21
C ARG A 221 -9.37 6.14 0.20
N GLY A 222 -8.29 5.58 0.72
CA GLY A 222 -7.06 6.30 1.05
C GLY A 222 -7.08 6.95 2.43
N TYR A 223 -5.99 7.63 2.74
CA TYR A 223 -5.76 8.30 4.02
C TYR A 223 -4.73 9.42 3.83
N ASP A 224 -4.90 10.50 4.59
CA ASP A 224 -3.96 11.60 4.62
C ASP A 224 -2.86 11.26 5.64
N VAL A 225 -1.62 11.16 5.16
CA VAL A 225 -0.43 10.87 6.00
C VAL A 225 0.29 12.16 6.33
N THR A 226 0.61 12.34 7.60
CA THR A 226 1.61 13.29 8.05
C THR A 226 2.77 12.53 8.69
N ASP A 227 3.92 12.60 8.03
CA ASP A 227 5.18 12.03 8.51
C ASP A 227 6.09 13.17 8.98
N LEU A 228 5.80 13.67 10.19
CA LEU A 228 6.67 14.63 10.85
C LEU A 228 7.07 14.02 12.18
N PRO A 229 8.39 13.81 12.42
CA PRO A 229 8.87 13.22 13.63
C PRO A 229 8.58 14.12 14.84
N LEU A 230 8.42 13.50 16.00
CA LEU A 230 8.37 14.22 17.27
C LEU A 230 9.79 14.43 17.77
N MET A 231 10.12 15.69 18.07
CA MET A 231 11.36 16.06 18.72
C MET A 231 11.12 16.16 20.21
N MET A 232 11.94 15.48 21.02
CA MET A 232 11.84 15.54 22.47
C MET A 232 13.16 15.93 23.10
N SER A 233 13.11 16.88 24.03
CA SER A 233 14.26 17.32 24.82
C SER A 233 14.09 16.97 26.28
N ARG A 234 15.22 16.70 26.94
CA ARG A 234 15.25 16.42 28.37
C ARG A 234 15.17 17.73 29.15
N GLY A 235 14.05 17.95 29.82
CA GLY A 235 13.83 19.09 30.71
C GLY A 235 14.02 18.75 32.19
N PRO A 236 13.90 19.75 33.08
CA PRO A 236 14.05 19.57 34.53
C PRO A 236 12.96 18.67 35.16
N LYS A 237 11.87 18.38 34.43
CA LYS A 237 10.76 17.51 34.85
C LYS A 237 10.61 16.27 33.96
N GLY A 238 11.70 15.84 33.33
CA GLY A 238 11.70 14.75 32.35
C GLY A 238 11.58 15.23 30.90
N TYR A 239 11.26 14.34 29.97
CA TYR A 239 11.20 14.67 28.54
C TYR A 239 10.03 15.62 28.22
N GLN A 240 10.26 16.55 27.29
CA GLN A 240 9.26 17.51 26.81
C GLN A 240 9.27 17.52 25.29
N LEU A 241 8.07 17.62 24.69
CA LEU A 241 7.93 17.79 23.25
C LEU A 241 8.43 19.18 22.86
N GLU A 242 9.32 19.25 21.88
CA GLU A 242 9.74 20.52 21.31
C GLU A 242 8.61 21.14 20.46
N PRO A 243 8.39 22.45 20.54
CA PRO A 243 7.51 23.13 19.60
C PRO A 243 8.00 22.86 18.18
N ALA A 244 7.12 22.39 17.29
CA ALA A 244 7.46 22.29 15.88
C ALA A 244 7.89 23.69 15.39
N ALA A 245 9.11 23.81 14.87
CA ALA A 245 9.53 25.02 14.20
C ALA A 245 8.67 25.16 12.94
N ASN A 246 7.81 26.18 12.92
CA ASN A 246 7.06 26.57 11.72
C ASN A 246 8.02 27.15 10.67
#